data_AF-A0AAE8FTV0-F1
#
_entry.id   AF-A0AAE8FTV0-F1
#
_cell.length_a   1.000
_cell.length_b   1.000
_cell.length_c   1.000
_cell.angle_alpha   90.00
_cell.angle_beta   90.00
_cell.angle_gamma   90.00
#
_symmetry.space_group_name_H-M   'P 1'
#
loop_
_entity.id
_entity.type
_entity.pdbx_description
1 polymer ?
#
loop_
_entity_poly.entity_id
_entity_poly.type
_entity_poly.pdbx_seq_one_letter_code
_entity_poly.pdbx_strand_id
1 'polypeptide(L)'
;MKAKVTIKLDRTKINTLINARNKALEETTEAMLSDIKTSAVVPKDTGELERSGFVDLSKLDDGIASIIFDTPYARRLYWHPEYNFRQDKNINAQGKWMQSYIDGDNKEFVTETYFKFLKIFSKGLIK
;
A
#
# COMPACT_ATOMS: atom_id res chain seq x y z
N MET A 1 -27.68 44.29 3.19
CA MET A 1 -28.39 43.06 2.80
C MET A 1 -27.69 41.87 3.44
N LYS A 2 -28.38 41.05 4.26
CA LYS A 2 -27.82 39.79 4.81
C LYS A 2 -28.44 38.62 4.05
N ALA A 3 -27.65 37.92 3.24
CA ALA A 3 -28.09 36.68 2.61
C ALA A 3 -28.00 35.53 3.63
N LYS A 4 -29.09 34.80 3.81
CA LYS A 4 -29.13 33.60 4.67
C LYS A 4 -29.01 32.37 3.78
N VAL A 5 -27.83 31.76 3.75
CA VAL A 5 -27.57 30.52 3.00
C VAL A 5 -27.78 29.33 3.92
N THR A 6 -28.54 28.33 3.47
CA THR A 6 -28.71 27.04 4.17
C THR A 6 -28.05 25.95 3.36
N ILE A 7 -27.00 25.33 3.90
CA ILE A 7 -26.28 24.23 3.26
C ILE A 7 -26.87 22.91 3.78
N LYS A 8 -27.26 22.01 2.87
CA LYS A 8 -27.68 20.64 3.18
C LYS A 8 -26.68 19.67 2.57
N LEU A 9 -26.00 18.91 3.44
CA LEU A 9 -25.04 17.89 3.03
C LEU A 9 -25.74 16.55 2.80
N ASP A 10 -25.39 15.87 1.71
CA ASP A 10 -25.84 14.51 1.42
C ASP A 10 -24.98 13.50 2.20
N ARG A 11 -25.47 13.10 3.38
CA ARG A 11 -24.76 12.17 4.27
C ARG A 11 -24.52 10.80 3.62
N THR A 12 -25.43 10.34 2.75
CA THR A 12 -25.31 9.05 2.08
C THR A 12 -24.13 9.05 1.11
N LYS A 13 -23.98 10.12 0.32
CA LYS A 13 -22.83 10.28 -0.58
C LYS A 13 -21.52 10.46 0.18
N ILE A 14 -21.53 11.21 1.28
CA ILE A 14 -20.35 11.36 2.14
C ILE A 14 -19.90 10.00 2.69
N ASN A 15 -20.82 9.21 3.25
CA ASN A 15 -20.50 7.87 3.74
C ASN A 15 -19.98 6.93 2.63
N THR A 16 -20.52 7.07 1.42
CA THR A 16 -20.02 6.32 0.26
C THR A 16 -18.57 6.68 -0.05
N LEU A 17 -18.21 7.96 0.00
CA LEU A 17 -16.83 8.42 -0.21
C LEU A 17 -15.89 7.97 0.91
N ILE A 18 -16.32 7.99 2.16
CA ILE A 18 -15.53 7.50 3.31
C ILE A 18 -15.23 6.00 3.15
N ASN A 19 -16.25 5.20 2.83
CA ASN A 19 -16.08 3.76 2.59
C ASN A 19 -15.20 3.49 1.36
N ALA A 20 -15.37 4.28 0.29
CA ALA A 20 -14.55 4.17 -0.90
C ALA A 20 -13.08 4.48 -0.62
N ARG A 21 -12.79 5.51 0.19
CA ARG A 21 -11.43 5.84 0.65
C ARG A 21 -10.80 4.66 1.38
N ASN A 22 -11.48 4.11 2.40
CA ASN A 22 -10.95 3.02 3.20
C ASN A 22 -10.70 1.77 2.34
N LYS A 23 -11.68 1.38 1.50
CA LYS A 23 -11.53 0.20 0.66
C LYS A 23 -10.47 0.37 -0.43
N ALA A 24 -10.34 1.58 -1.00
CA ALA A 24 -9.27 1.87 -1.95
C ALA A 24 -7.90 1.75 -1.29
N LEU A 25 -7.72 2.27 -0.08
CA LEU A 25 -6.46 2.19 0.65
C LEU A 25 -6.07 0.74 0.99
N GLU A 26 -7.03 -0.07 1.47
CA GLU A 26 -6.86 -1.50 1.70
C GLU A 26 -6.39 -2.24 0.44
N GLU A 27 -7.15 -2.13 -0.65
CA GLU A 27 -6.86 -2.85 -1.90
C GLU A 27 -5.55 -2.38 -2.56
N THR A 28 -5.22 -1.09 -2.46
CA THR A 28 -3.91 -0.59 -2.90
C THR A 28 -2.77 -1.20 -2.12
N THR A 29 -2.92 -1.34 -0.81
CA THR A 29 -1.86 -1.87 0.06
C THR A 29 -1.66 -3.37 -0.18
N GLU A 30 -2.75 -4.11 -0.42
CA GLU A 30 -2.69 -5.52 -0.85
C GLU A 30 -2.05 -5.68 -2.23
N ALA A 31 -2.42 -4.83 -3.20
CA ALA A 31 -1.81 -4.82 -4.52
C ALA A 31 -0.30 -4.53 -4.44
N MET A 32 0.11 -3.60 -3.57
CA MET A 32 1.51 -3.27 -3.33
C MET A 32 2.27 -4.45 -2.69
N LEU A 33 1.70 -5.13 -1.71
CA LEU A 33 2.31 -6.33 -1.11
C LEU A 33 2.46 -7.45 -2.14
N SER A 34 1.45 -7.66 -2.97
CA SER A 34 1.49 -8.63 -4.07
C SER A 34 2.61 -8.28 -5.06
N ASP A 35 2.68 -7.01 -5.48
CA ASP A 35 3.70 -6.52 -6.42
C ASP A 35 5.11 -6.73 -5.86
N ILE A 36 5.37 -6.35 -4.60
CA ILE A 36 6.65 -6.58 -3.90
C ILE A 36 7.08 -8.04 -3.96
N LYS A 37 6.15 -8.98 -3.76
CA LYS A 37 6.42 -10.42 -3.82
C LYS A 37 6.70 -10.87 -5.26
N THR A 38 5.91 -10.40 -6.23
CA THR A 38 6.06 -10.79 -7.64
C THR A 38 7.26 -10.17 -8.33
N SER A 39 7.70 -8.98 -7.92
CA SER A 39 8.94 -8.35 -8.41
C SER A 39 10.20 -9.08 -7.95
N ALA A 40 10.06 -10.08 -7.07
CA ALA A 40 11.16 -10.90 -6.57
C ALA A 40 12.29 -10.06 -5.92
N VAL A 41 11.92 -8.99 -5.20
CA VAL A 41 12.88 -8.07 -4.55
C VAL A 41 13.18 -8.41 -3.10
N VAL A 42 12.34 -9.24 -2.47
CA VAL A 42 12.50 -9.64 -1.06
C VAL A 42 13.60 -10.70 -0.94
N PRO A 43 14.58 -10.58 -0.03
CA PRO A 43 15.57 -11.61 0.22
C PRO A 43 14.95 -12.96 0.58
N LYS A 44 15.39 -14.04 -0.08
CA LYS A 44 14.74 -15.35 0.03
C LYS A 44 15.74 -16.49 0.18
N ASP A 45 15.70 -17.13 1.34
CA ASP A 45 16.30 -18.46 1.55
C ASP A 45 15.20 -19.52 1.71
N THR A 46 14.63 -19.70 2.91
CA THR A 46 13.52 -20.64 3.14
C THR A 46 12.14 -20.07 2.74
N GLY A 47 12.07 -18.76 2.47
CA GLY A 47 10.85 -18.03 2.15
C GLY A 47 10.09 -17.45 3.36
N GLU A 48 10.57 -17.64 4.59
CA GLU A 48 9.86 -17.15 5.78
C GLU A 48 9.72 -15.63 5.81
N LEU A 49 10.74 -14.88 5.37
CA LEU A 49 10.64 -13.42 5.28
C LEU A 49 9.47 -13.00 4.39
N GLU A 50 9.40 -13.53 3.17
CA GLU A 50 8.34 -13.20 2.21
C GLU A 50 6.96 -13.63 2.71
N ARG A 51 6.85 -14.81 3.35
CA ARG A 51 5.60 -15.30 3.96
C ARG A 51 5.13 -14.45 5.14
N SER A 52 6.05 -13.90 5.93
CA SER A 52 5.72 -13.02 7.05
C SER A 52 5.17 -11.65 6.62
N GLY A 53 5.22 -11.33 5.32
CA GLY A 53 4.70 -10.09 4.75
C GLY A 53 3.17 -10.07 4.75
N PHE A 54 2.55 -9.17 5.50
CA PHE A 54 1.10 -8.94 5.57
C PHE A 54 0.72 -7.45 5.60
N VAL A 55 -0.54 -7.16 5.29
CA VAL A 55 -1.12 -5.82 5.40
C VAL A 55 -1.77 -5.63 6.77
N ASP A 56 -1.36 -4.60 7.50
CA ASP A 56 -2.00 -4.13 8.72
C ASP A 56 -2.96 -2.97 8.42
N LEU A 57 -4.22 -3.17 8.78
CA LEU A 57 -5.33 -2.25 8.61
C LEU A 57 -5.84 -1.68 9.95
N SER A 58 -5.11 -1.91 11.04
CA SER A 58 -5.52 -1.47 12.39
C SER A 58 -5.81 0.04 12.52
N LYS A 59 -5.23 0.85 11.63
CA LYS A 59 -5.40 2.31 11.57
C LYS A 59 -6.09 2.80 10.28
N LEU A 60 -6.85 1.92 9.63
CA LEU A 60 -7.48 2.24 8.35
C LEU A 60 -8.44 3.44 8.43
N ASP A 61 -9.15 3.58 9.55
CA ASP A 61 -10.07 4.71 9.78
C ASP A 61 -9.34 6.06 9.88
N ASP A 62 -8.10 6.06 10.38
CA ASP A 62 -7.20 7.21 10.39
C ASP A 62 -6.58 7.48 9.00
N GLY A 63 -6.89 6.63 8.01
CA GLY A 63 -6.33 6.72 6.65
C GLY A 63 -4.92 6.14 6.55
N ILE A 64 -4.57 5.19 7.43
CA ILE A 64 -3.24 4.55 7.47
C ILE A 64 -3.40 3.04 7.27
N ALA A 65 -2.71 2.52 6.26
CA ALA A 65 -2.47 1.09 6.07
C ALA A 65 -0.96 0.84 6.02
N SER A 66 -0.51 -0.31 6.51
CA SER A 66 0.92 -0.62 6.63
C SER A 66 1.22 -2.00 6.05
N ILE A 67 2.39 -2.16 5.45
CA ILE A 67 2.94 -3.48 5.11
C ILE A 67 3.97 -3.84 6.15
N ILE A 68 3.83 -5.02 6.76
CA ILE A 68 4.70 -5.51 7.84
C ILE A 68 5.34 -6.81 7.39
N PHE A 69 6.65 -6.93 7.60
CA PHE A 69 7.41 -8.17 7.47
C PHE A 69 7.84 -8.64 8.85
N ASP A 70 7.09 -9.56 9.44
CA ASP A 70 7.24 -9.98 10.84
C ASP A 70 8.26 -11.12 11.01
N THR A 71 9.54 -10.81 10.78
CA THR A 71 10.63 -11.69 11.20
C THR A 71 11.69 -10.91 11.99
N PRO A 72 12.37 -11.54 12.97
CA PRO A 72 13.40 -10.87 13.79
C PRO A 72 14.53 -10.23 12.97
N TYR A 73 14.78 -10.75 11.76
CA TYR A 73 15.87 -10.33 10.89
C TYR A 73 15.41 -9.41 9.74
N ALA A 74 14.11 -9.14 9.55
CA ALA A 74 13.59 -8.28 8.48
C ALA A 74 14.25 -6.90 8.48
N ARG A 75 14.28 -6.23 9.65
CA ARG A 75 14.90 -4.90 9.81
C ARG A 75 16.38 -4.90 9.42
N ARG A 76 17.12 -5.95 9.82
CA ARG A 76 18.55 -6.08 9.48
C ARG A 76 18.75 -6.27 7.98
N LEU A 77 17.92 -7.05 7.31
CA LEU A 77 18.06 -7.22 5.85
C LEU A 77 17.60 -5.98 5.09
N TYR A 78 16.57 -5.28 5.58
CA TYR A 78 16.03 -4.10 4.93
C TYR A 78 17.03 -2.94 4.92
N TRP A 79 17.65 -2.64 6.07
CA TRP A 79 18.50 -1.44 6.20
C TRP A 79 19.96 -1.63 5.78
N HIS A 80 20.35 -2.82 5.32
CA HIS A 80 21.71 -3.15 4.90
C HIS A 80 21.76 -3.54 3.40
N PRO A 81 21.56 -2.58 2.47
CA PRO A 81 21.61 -2.83 1.03
C PRO A 81 23.00 -3.22 0.52
N GLU A 82 24.05 -3.02 1.31
CA GLU A 82 25.43 -3.41 0.98
C GLU A 82 25.69 -4.92 1.04
N TYR A 83 24.74 -5.72 1.55
CA TYR A 83 24.88 -7.16 1.60
C TYR A 83 24.79 -7.81 0.22
N ASN A 84 25.56 -8.88 0.04
CA ASN A 84 25.47 -9.74 -1.14
C ASN A 84 24.29 -10.70 -0.97
N PHE A 85 23.10 -10.25 -1.37
CA PHE A 85 21.88 -11.06 -1.31
C PHE A 85 21.95 -12.23 -2.31
N ARG A 86 21.45 -13.39 -1.88
CA ARG A 86 21.27 -14.54 -2.75
C ARG A 86 20.16 -14.28 -3.75
N GLN A 87 20.43 -14.54 -5.03
CA GLN A 87 19.52 -14.28 -6.14
C GLN A 87 19.06 -15.57 -6.87
N ASP A 88 19.35 -16.74 -6.30
CA ASP A 88 18.96 -18.05 -6.86
C ASP A 88 17.44 -18.28 -6.86
N LYS A 89 16.72 -17.65 -5.92
CA LYS A 89 15.26 -17.78 -5.77
C LYS A 89 14.53 -16.52 -6.19
N ASN A 90 15.00 -15.38 -5.71
CA ASN A 90 14.46 -14.06 -6.02
C ASN A 90 15.54 -13.26 -6.74
N ILE A 91 15.45 -13.17 -8.07
CA ILE A 91 16.52 -12.63 -8.93
C ILE A 91 16.84 -11.16 -8.64
N ASN A 92 15.87 -10.41 -8.13
CA ASN A 92 16.01 -8.99 -7.80
C ASN A 92 16.20 -8.76 -6.29
N ALA A 93 16.55 -9.80 -5.53
CA ALA A 93 16.71 -9.70 -4.08
C ALA A 93 17.68 -8.59 -3.69
N GLN A 94 17.21 -7.68 -2.83
CA GLN A 94 17.96 -6.48 -2.43
C GLN A 94 17.54 -6.03 -1.02
N GLY A 95 18.36 -5.17 -0.41
CA GLY A 95 17.95 -4.39 0.76
C GLY A 95 16.97 -3.29 0.34
N LYS A 96 16.32 -2.65 1.31
CA LYS A 96 15.37 -1.56 1.09
C LYS A 96 14.31 -1.88 0.02
N TRP A 97 13.83 -3.12 -0.03
CA TRP A 97 12.95 -3.62 -1.11
C TRP A 97 11.59 -2.92 -1.24
N MET A 98 11.21 -2.03 -0.30
CA MET A 98 10.02 -1.19 -0.39
C MET A 98 10.31 0.25 -0.83
N GLN A 99 11.58 0.64 -0.93
CA GLN A 99 11.98 2.02 -1.21
C GLN A 99 11.49 2.51 -2.57
N SER A 100 11.42 1.61 -3.57
CA SER A 100 10.91 1.95 -4.91
C SER A 100 9.49 2.54 -4.89
N TYR A 101 8.64 2.14 -3.94
CA TYR A 101 7.27 2.65 -3.81
C TYR A 101 7.18 4.00 -3.10
N ILE A 102 8.28 4.46 -2.50
CA ILE A 102 8.36 5.74 -1.77
C ILE A 102 8.89 6.83 -2.70
N ASP A 103 10.06 6.60 -3.28
CA ASP A 103 10.80 7.59 -4.08
C ASP A 103 11.51 7.01 -5.32
N GLY A 104 11.18 5.78 -5.71
CA GLY A 104 11.69 5.16 -6.94
C GLY A 104 10.63 4.98 -8.02
N ASP A 105 10.89 4.04 -8.93
CA ASP A 105 10.11 3.81 -10.15
C ASP A 105 8.67 3.35 -9.85
N ASN A 106 8.43 2.71 -8.71
CA ASN A 106 7.11 2.18 -8.34
C ASN A 106 6.27 3.20 -7.55
N LYS A 107 6.71 4.45 -7.41
CA LYS A 107 5.93 5.48 -6.72
C LYS A 107 4.60 5.76 -7.42
N GLU A 108 4.61 5.85 -8.75
CA GLU A 108 3.42 6.13 -9.55
C GLU A 108 2.38 4.99 -9.42
N PHE A 109 2.86 3.74 -9.36
CA PHE A 109 2.02 2.56 -9.14
C PHE A 109 1.11 2.72 -7.90
N VAL A 110 1.63 3.23 -6.78
CA VAL A 110 0.83 3.42 -5.56
C VAL A 110 -0.31 4.42 -5.81
N THR A 111 0.03 5.58 -6.37
CA THR A 111 -0.94 6.66 -6.61
C THR A 111 -1.99 6.30 -7.66
N GLU A 112 -1.58 5.65 -8.74
CA GLU A 112 -2.47 5.22 -9.82
C GLU A 112 -3.41 4.10 -9.37
N THR A 113 -2.87 3.13 -8.65
CA THR A 113 -3.65 2.01 -8.11
C THR A 113 -4.70 2.51 -7.12
N TYR A 114 -4.32 3.43 -6.22
CA TYR A 114 -5.26 4.07 -5.31
C TYR A 114 -6.35 4.84 -6.05
N PHE A 115 -5.99 5.66 -7.03
CA PHE A 115 -6.95 6.43 -7.81
C PHE A 115 -7.93 5.52 -8.57
N LYS A 116 -7.43 4.43 -9.15
CA LYS A 116 -8.24 3.41 -9.83
C LYS A 116 -9.26 2.79 -8.88
N PHE A 117 -8.83 2.32 -7.71
CA PHE A 117 -9.75 1.72 -6.74
C PHE A 117 -10.72 2.75 -6.17
N LEU A 118 -10.26 3.96 -5.90
CA LEU A 118 -11.11 5.05 -5.42
C LEU A 118 -12.24 5.35 -6.42
N LYS A 119 -11.95 5.40 -7.72
CA LYS A 119 -12.98 5.53 -8.76
C LYS A 119 -13.99 4.39 -8.72
N ILE A 120 -13.51 3.15 -8.71
CA ILE A 120 -14.35 1.94 -8.68
C ILE A 120 -15.29 1.98 -7.46
N PHE A 121 -14.76 2.25 -6.28
CA PHE A 121 -15.53 2.19 -5.03
C PHE A 121 -16.37 3.44 -4.77
N SER A 122 -16.05 4.58 -5.39
CA SER A 122 -16.84 5.81 -5.27
C SER A 122 -18.22 5.74 -5.96
N LYS A 123 -18.51 4.68 -6.72
CA LYS A 123 -19.79 4.48 -7.43
C LYS A 123 -20.16 5.66 -8.33
N GLY A 124 -19.17 6.24 -9.02
CA GLY A 124 -19.34 7.36 -9.95
C GLY A 124 -19.43 8.74 -9.28
N LEU A 125 -19.20 8.83 -7.96
CA LEU A 125 -19.06 10.12 -7.28
C LEU A 125 -17.71 10.79 -7.60
N ILE A 126 -16.69 10.00 -7.91
CA ILE A 126 -15.39 10.48 -8.40
C ILE A 126 -15.27 10.07 -9.87
N LYS A 127 -14.98 11.05 -10.74
CA LYS A 127 -14.87 10.87 -12.19
C LYS A 127 -13.43 10.61 -12.64
#